data_AF-A0A2V7W141-F1
#
_entry.id   AF-A0A2V7W141-F1
#
_cell.length_a   1.000
_cell.length_b   1.000
_cell.length_c   1.000
_cell.angle_alpha   90.00
_cell.angle_beta   90.00
_cell.angle_gamma   90.00
#
_symmetry.space_group_name_H-M   'P 1'
#
loop_
_entity.id
_entity.type
_entity.pdbx_description
1 polymer ?
#
loop_
_entity_poly.entity_id
_entity_poly.type
_entity_poly.pdbx_seq_one_letter_code
_entity_poly.pdbx_strand_id
1 'polypeptide(L)'
;MRSLLVAAMLLVAWSVAAQSSGIILAGEAIRRDDYGVIRFTERQIRNTSAATRDGFVRWAATSRGHELFRYFSTPEYRVIVTEDLNEPGIGRAPEPGILTLLASADHAKQKEYTLILNPTPWQIPVGWKPMPHEPSSTADFMAAAWAGEMLHIYLYSRGVMLPHHQRDDFQRSWIATANELGFPSMTHGESNDADDFDEDWRRTCGDRCSQRSRRLAPP
;
A
#
# COMPACT_ATOMS: atom_id res chain seq x y z
N MET A 1 -39.12 2.37 -33.79
CA MET A 1 -38.92 2.64 -32.34
C MET A 1 -38.25 1.49 -31.57
N ARG A 2 -38.41 0.21 -31.94
CA ARG A 2 -37.74 -0.91 -31.24
C ARG A 2 -36.23 -1.01 -31.48
N SER A 3 -35.71 -0.46 -32.58
CA SER A 3 -34.28 -0.57 -32.93
C SER A 3 -33.36 0.45 -32.22
N LEU A 4 -33.91 1.53 -31.67
CA LEU A 4 -33.13 2.56 -30.94
C LEU A 4 -32.85 2.16 -29.48
N LEU A 5 -33.70 1.32 -28.88
CA LEU A 5 -33.53 0.83 -27.51
C LEU A 5 -32.42 -0.22 -27.38
N VAL A 6 -32.19 -1.03 -28.41
CA VAL A 6 -31.12 -2.05 -28.41
C VAL A 6 -29.73 -1.38 -28.51
N ALA A 7 -29.61 -0.31 -29.30
CA ALA A 7 -28.36 0.46 -29.40
C ALA A 7 -28.01 1.21 -28.10
N ALA A 8 -29.03 1.74 -27.39
CA ALA A 8 -28.81 2.41 -26.10
C ALA A 8 -28.40 1.42 -24.99
N MET A 9 -28.94 0.20 -24.96
CA MET A 9 -28.53 -0.82 -23.98
C MET A 9 -27.12 -1.38 -24.23
N LEU A 10 -26.67 -1.45 -25.49
CA LEU A 10 -25.29 -1.82 -25.83
C LEU A 10 -24.27 -0.73 -25.48
N LEU A 11 -24.67 0.56 -25.47
CA LEU A 11 -23.81 1.68 -25.05
C LEU A 11 -23.74 1.87 -23.52
N VAL A 12 -24.79 1.49 -22.78
CA VAL A 12 -24.75 1.48 -21.31
C VAL A 12 -23.92 0.30 -20.78
N ALA A 13 -23.87 -0.82 -21.50
CA ALA A 13 -23.02 -1.96 -21.17
C ALA A 13 -21.50 -1.70 -21.37
N TRP A 14 -21.14 -0.67 -22.14
CA TRP A 14 -19.75 -0.21 -22.31
C TRP A 14 -19.34 0.92 -21.36
N SER A 15 -20.28 1.40 -20.53
CA SER A 15 -20.03 2.40 -19.50
C SER A 15 -19.75 1.79 -18.12
N VAL A 16 -19.75 0.45 -18.02
CA VAL A 16 -18.96 -0.22 -16.98
C VAL A 16 -17.52 0.01 -17.39
N ALA A 17 -16.93 1.13 -16.96
CA ALA A 17 -15.49 1.33 -17.04
C ALA A 17 -14.85 0.00 -16.63
N ALA A 18 -14.21 -0.69 -17.58
CA ALA A 18 -13.56 -1.96 -17.31
C ALA A 18 -12.74 -1.74 -16.05
N GLN A 19 -13.20 -2.33 -14.94
CA GLN A 19 -12.69 -1.96 -13.63
C GLN A 19 -11.20 -2.27 -13.66
N SER A 20 -10.39 -1.22 -13.70
CA SER A 20 -8.97 -1.34 -13.96
C SER A 20 -8.37 -2.25 -12.88
N SER A 21 -7.78 -3.37 -13.30
CA SER A 21 -6.94 -4.22 -12.47
C SER A 21 -5.50 -3.74 -12.59
N GLY A 22 -4.69 -4.00 -11.57
CA GLY A 22 -3.33 -3.48 -11.50
C GLY A 22 -3.07 -2.61 -10.27
N ILE A 23 -1.95 -1.90 -10.33
CA ILE A 23 -1.67 -0.76 -9.46
C ILE A 23 -2.33 0.47 -10.09
N ILE A 24 -3.32 1.02 -9.41
CA ILE A 24 -4.23 2.05 -9.92
C ILE A 24 -3.86 3.39 -9.30
N LEU A 25 -3.39 4.32 -10.14
CA LEU A 25 -3.01 5.67 -9.76
C LEU A 25 -3.93 6.66 -10.49
N ALA A 26 -4.54 7.59 -9.77
CA ALA A 26 -5.53 8.53 -10.31
C ALA A 26 -6.68 7.85 -11.09
N GLY A 27 -7.10 6.65 -10.67
CA GLY A 27 -8.16 5.87 -11.28
C GLY A 27 -7.74 5.03 -12.50
N GLU A 28 -6.48 5.12 -12.95
CA GLU A 28 -5.97 4.42 -14.13
C GLU A 28 -4.83 3.47 -13.73
N ALA A 29 -4.77 2.29 -14.35
CA ALA A 29 -3.68 1.34 -14.11
C ALA A 29 -2.35 1.91 -14.62
N ILE A 30 -1.31 1.85 -13.80
CA ILE A 30 0.06 2.14 -14.24
C ILE A 30 0.49 1.01 -15.17
N ARG A 31 1.04 1.36 -16.35
CA ARG A 31 1.49 0.38 -17.34
C ARG A 31 2.92 0.64 -17.79
N ARG A 32 3.51 -0.43 -18.32
CA ARG A 32 4.74 -0.34 -19.12
C ARG A 32 4.35 -0.21 -20.59
N ASP A 33 5.13 0.57 -21.32
CA ASP A 33 5.08 0.56 -22.78
C ASP A 33 5.75 -0.71 -23.34
N ASP A 34 5.77 -0.84 -24.66
CA ASP A 34 6.33 -2.00 -25.38
C ASP A 34 7.83 -2.21 -25.11
N TYR A 35 8.52 -1.19 -24.58
CA TYR A 35 9.93 -1.25 -24.20
C TYR A 35 10.14 -1.55 -22.71
N GLY A 36 9.06 -1.83 -21.98
CA GLY A 36 9.11 -2.09 -20.54
C GLY A 36 9.26 -0.83 -19.69
N VAL A 37 9.15 0.36 -20.27
CA VAL A 37 9.29 1.64 -19.56
C VAL A 37 7.94 2.05 -18.98
N ILE A 38 7.94 2.46 -17.71
CA ILE A 38 6.73 2.97 -17.06
C ILE A 38 6.34 4.30 -17.71
N ARG A 39 5.10 4.38 -18.20
CA ARG A 39 4.53 5.61 -18.78
C ARG A 39 3.29 5.99 -17.98
N PHE A 40 3.32 7.19 -17.40
CA PHE A 40 2.15 7.75 -16.76
C PHE A 40 1.26 8.44 -17.79
N THR A 41 -0.05 8.26 -17.66
CA THR A 41 -1.03 8.97 -18.46
C THR A 41 -1.05 10.44 -18.08
N GLU A 42 -1.63 11.29 -18.93
CA GLU A 42 -1.80 12.70 -18.58
C GLU A 42 -2.67 12.88 -17.32
N ARG A 43 -3.66 12.01 -17.11
CA ARG A 43 -4.50 12.05 -15.89
C ARG A 43 -3.66 11.77 -14.65
N GLN A 44 -2.83 10.73 -14.69
CA GLN A 44 -1.90 10.42 -13.60
C GLN A 44 -0.95 11.58 -13.35
N ILE A 45 -0.38 12.18 -14.40
CA ILE A 45 0.53 13.32 -14.29
C ILE A 45 -0.16 14.54 -13.65
N ARG A 46 -1.40 14.85 -14.07
CA ARG A 46 -2.16 16.01 -13.57
C ARG A 46 -2.65 15.85 -12.12
N ASN A 47 -3.01 14.63 -11.72
CA ASN A 47 -3.75 14.40 -10.48
C ASN A 47 -2.90 13.75 -9.36
N THR A 48 -1.59 13.62 -9.56
CA THR A 48 -0.68 13.12 -8.54
C THR A 48 0.58 13.96 -8.47
N SER A 49 1.35 13.82 -7.40
CA SER A 49 2.64 14.47 -7.26
C SER A 49 3.71 13.85 -8.17
N ALA A 50 4.71 14.65 -8.56
CA ALA A 50 5.89 14.14 -9.23
C ALA A 50 6.66 13.15 -8.33
N ALA A 51 6.76 13.43 -7.02
CA ALA A 51 7.46 12.59 -6.07
C ALA A 51 6.90 11.16 -6.01
N THR A 52 5.57 10.99 -5.97
CA THR A 52 4.92 9.67 -5.99
C THR A 52 5.28 8.89 -7.25
N ARG A 53 5.24 9.55 -8.41
CA ARG A 53 5.55 8.93 -9.70
C ARG A 53 7.03 8.58 -9.84
N ASP A 54 7.92 9.49 -9.47
CA ASP A 54 9.36 9.29 -9.53
C ASP A 54 9.79 8.20 -8.54
N GLY A 55 9.21 8.19 -7.34
CA GLY A 55 9.38 7.15 -6.35
C GLY A 55 8.90 5.78 -6.86
N PHE A 56 7.75 5.72 -7.51
CA PHE A 56 7.24 4.48 -8.13
C PHE A 56 8.22 3.93 -9.17
N VAL A 57 8.72 4.78 -10.07
CA VAL A 57 9.67 4.37 -11.12
C VAL A 57 10.95 3.81 -10.51
N ARG A 58 11.48 4.44 -9.45
CA ARG A 58 12.67 3.96 -8.74
C ARG A 58 12.42 2.63 -8.05
N TRP A 59 11.34 2.50 -7.28
CA TRP A 59 10.98 1.25 -6.63
C TRP A 59 10.77 0.12 -7.64
N ALA A 60 10.00 0.36 -8.70
CA ALA A 60 9.69 -0.65 -9.71
C ALA A 60 10.90 -1.06 -10.59
N ALA A 61 12.02 -0.31 -10.51
CA ALA A 61 13.29 -0.66 -11.12
C ALA A 61 14.14 -1.62 -10.26
N THR A 62 13.86 -1.73 -8.96
CA THR A 62 14.46 -2.77 -8.10
C THR A 62 13.97 -4.16 -8.51
N SER A 63 14.75 -5.19 -8.19
CA SER A 63 14.41 -6.59 -8.48
C SER A 63 13.07 -6.98 -7.85
N ARG A 64 12.87 -6.64 -6.58
CA ARG A 64 11.64 -6.93 -5.84
C ARG A 64 10.46 -6.07 -6.31
N GLY A 65 10.68 -4.78 -6.58
CA GLY A 65 9.63 -3.92 -7.12
C GLY A 65 9.17 -4.37 -8.51
N HIS A 66 10.08 -4.83 -9.37
CA HIS A 66 9.73 -5.42 -10.66
C HIS A 66 8.84 -6.67 -10.51
N GLU A 67 9.21 -7.57 -9.60
CA GLU A 67 8.44 -8.78 -9.31
C GLU A 67 7.03 -8.44 -8.80
N LEU A 68 6.93 -7.58 -7.80
CA LEU A 68 5.64 -7.19 -7.21
C LEU A 68 4.78 -6.42 -8.19
N PHE A 69 5.36 -5.54 -9.01
CA PHE A 69 4.61 -4.86 -10.06
C PHE A 69 4.00 -5.85 -11.05
N ARG A 70 4.74 -6.89 -11.47
CA ARG A 70 4.20 -7.95 -12.32
C ARG A 70 3.10 -8.74 -11.62
N TYR A 71 3.30 -9.12 -10.36
CA TYR A 71 2.34 -9.86 -9.56
C TYR A 71 1.00 -9.13 -9.45
N PHE A 72 1.05 -7.84 -9.10
CA PHE A 72 -0.13 -7.00 -8.92
C PHE A 72 -0.73 -6.46 -10.22
N SER A 73 -0.07 -6.64 -11.36
CA SER A 73 -0.60 -6.26 -12.69
C SER A 73 -1.58 -7.27 -13.29
N THR A 74 -1.89 -8.35 -12.58
CA THR A 74 -2.86 -9.36 -13.04
C THR A 74 -4.31 -8.90 -12.81
N PRO A 75 -5.30 -9.51 -13.49
CA PRO A 75 -6.72 -9.20 -13.28
C PRO A 75 -7.23 -9.43 -11.85
N GLU A 76 -6.51 -10.26 -11.09
CA GLU A 76 -6.83 -10.66 -9.72
C GLU A 76 -6.70 -9.52 -8.72
N TYR A 77 -5.91 -8.49 -9.01
CA TYR A 77 -5.56 -7.46 -8.03
C TYR A 77 -5.97 -6.05 -8.46
N ARG A 78 -6.38 -5.28 -7.46
CA ARG A 78 -6.56 -3.82 -7.53
C ARG A 78 -5.82 -3.21 -6.35
N VAL A 79 -4.71 -2.55 -6.60
CA VAL A 79 -4.02 -1.75 -5.58
C VAL A 79 -4.37 -0.29 -5.85
N ILE A 80 -5.29 0.28 -5.07
CA ILE A 80 -5.76 1.66 -5.23
C ILE A 80 -4.82 2.60 -4.50
N VAL A 81 -4.19 3.49 -5.24
CA VAL A 81 -3.17 4.41 -4.74
C VAL A 81 -3.78 5.79 -4.57
N THR A 82 -3.72 6.32 -3.35
CA THR A 82 -4.22 7.64 -3.00
C THR A 82 -3.13 8.47 -2.34
N GLU A 83 -3.02 9.74 -2.72
CA GLU A 83 -2.19 10.69 -2.01
C GLU A 83 -3.01 11.36 -0.89
N ASP A 84 -2.49 11.36 0.33
CA ASP A 84 -3.06 12.08 1.47
C ASP A 84 -1.96 12.87 2.18
N LEU A 85 -2.08 14.20 2.15
CA LEU A 85 -1.12 15.11 2.76
C LEU A 85 -1.22 15.13 4.30
N ASN A 86 -2.31 14.61 4.85
CA ASN A 86 -2.54 14.52 6.30
C ASN A 86 -2.11 13.16 6.88
N GLU A 87 -1.66 12.23 6.04
CA GLU A 87 -1.13 10.95 6.52
C GLU A 87 0.13 11.21 7.37
N PRO A 88 0.19 10.76 8.64
CA PRO A 88 1.29 11.12 9.54
C PRO A 88 2.68 10.62 9.08
N GLY A 89 2.71 9.50 8.35
CA GLY A 89 3.93 8.91 7.79
C GLY A 89 4.13 9.22 6.31
N ILE A 90 5.20 8.66 5.73
CA ILE A 90 5.48 8.76 4.28
C ILE A 90 4.51 7.91 3.44
N GLY A 91 3.86 6.93 4.06
CA GLY A 91 2.84 6.09 3.44
C GLY A 91 2.27 5.09 4.44
N ARG A 92 1.20 4.42 4.02
CA ARG A 92 0.53 3.36 4.77
C ARG A 92 -0.27 2.45 3.85
N ALA A 93 -0.19 1.14 4.08
CA ALA A 93 -1.06 0.11 3.54
C ALA A 93 -1.97 -0.43 4.65
N PRO A 94 -3.21 0.08 4.78
CA PRO A 94 -4.16 -0.43 5.75
C PRO A 94 -4.41 -1.93 5.57
N GLU A 95 -4.63 -2.65 6.67
CA GLU A 95 -5.08 -4.04 6.60
C GLU A 95 -6.42 -4.10 5.84
N PRO A 96 -6.55 -4.95 4.81
CA PRO A 96 -7.78 -5.06 4.06
C PRO A 96 -8.87 -5.75 4.89
N GLY A 97 -10.13 -5.58 4.50
CA GLY A 97 -11.24 -6.25 5.17
C GLY A 97 -11.10 -7.79 5.16
N ILE A 98 -11.66 -8.44 6.19
CA ILE A 98 -11.55 -9.89 6.41
C ILE A 98 -11.95 -10.74 5.19
N LEU A 99 -12.93 -10.29 4.39
CA LEU A 99 -13.34 -11.00 3.17
C LEU A 99 -12.24 -11.05 2.12
N THR A 100 -11.44 -9.99 1.98
CA THR A 100 -10.30 -9.94 1.06
C THR A 100 -9.21 -10.91 1.51
N LEU A 101 -8.95 -10.99 2.83
CA LEU A 101 -7.98 -11.92 3.41
C LEU A 101 -8.40 -13.38 3.23
N LEU A 102 -9.67 -13.69 3.48
CA LEU A 102 -10.23 -15.04 3.25
C LEU A 102 -10.23 -15.42 1.77
N ALA A 103 -10.32 -14.45 0.87
CA ALA A 103 -10.23 -14.65 -0.57
C ALA A 103 -8.78 -14.74 -1.09
N SER A 104 -7.76 -14.66 -0.23
CA SER A 104 -6.34 -14.67 -0.64
C SER A 104 -5.99 -15.85 -1.56
N ALA A 105 -6.44 -17.07 -1.22
CA ALA A 105 -6.22 -18.28 -2.03
C ALA A 105 -7.22 -18.45 -3.19
N ASP A 106 -8.24 -17.60 -3.31
CA ASP A 106 -9.26 -17.66 -4.35
C ASP A 106 -8.84 -16.79 -5.55
N HIS A 107 -8.22 -17.41 -6.55
CA HIS A 107 -7.74 -16.73 -7.76
C HIS A 107 -8.87 -16.34 -8.74
N ALA A 108 -10.11 -16.77 -8.50
CA ALA A 108 -11.26 -16.34 -9.30
C ALA A 108 -11.82 -14.99 -8.84
N LYS A 109 -11.45 -14.53 -7.64
CA LYS A 109 -11.92 -13.27 -7.06
C LYS A 109 -10.91 -12.17 -7.26
N GLN A 110 -11.41 -10.99 -7.61
CA GLN A 110 -10.63 -9.78 -7.58
C GLN A 110 -10.50 -9.27 -6.13
N LYS A 111 -9.27 -8.96 -5.73
CA LYS A 111 -8.91 -8.47 -4.40
C LYS A 111 -8.45 -7.02 -4.48
N GLU A 112 -9.05 -6.18 -3.65
CA GLU A 112 -8.73 -4.76 -3.58
C GLU A 112 -7.92 -4.45 -2.31
N TYR A 113 -6.85 -3.69 -2.49
CA TYR A 113 -5.96 -3.18 -1.45
C TYR A 113 -5.81 -1.68 -1.62
N THR A 114 -5.55 -0.96 -0.54
CA THR A 114 -5.32 0.48 -0.55
C THR A 114 -3.87 0.77 -0.20
N LEU A 115 -3.26 1.69 -0.95
CA LEU A 115 -1.98 2.29 -0.66
C LEU A 115 -2.16 3.80 -0.51
N ILE A 116 -1.88 4.32 0.67
CA ILE A 116 -1.91 5.75 0.98
C ILE A 116 -0.47 6.24 0.98
N LEU A 117 -0.17 7.32 0.25
CA LEU A 117 1.15 7.94 0.19
C LEU A 117 1.06 9.40 0.61
N ASN A 118 2.05 9.88 1.36
CA ASN A 118 2.17 11.29 1.69
C ASN A 118 3.29 11.96 0.89
N PRO A 119 2.98 12.60 -0.26
CA PRO A 119 4.00 13.27 -1.05
C PRO A 119 4.37 14.66 -0.52
N THR A 120 3.96 15.02 0.71
CA THR A 120 4.34 16.30 1.32
C THR A 120 5.86 16.44 1.29
N PRO A 121 6.41 17.58 0.84
CA PRO A 121 7.85 17.74 0.74
C PRO A 121 8.53 17.46 2.07
N TRP A 122 9.39 16.45 2.11
CA TRP A 122 10.21 16.20 3.28
C TRP A 122 11.25 17.32 3.40
N GLN A 123 11.00 18.25 4.32
CA GLN A 123 11.93 19.34 4.56
C GLN A 123 13.03 18.83 5.48
N ILE A 124 14.20 18.55 4.90
CA ILE A 124 15.43 18.42 5.69
C ILE A 124 15.65 19.78 6.37
N PRO A 125 15.78 19.84 7.71
CA PRO A 125 15.99 21.10 8.40
C PRO A 125 17.17 21.87 7.80
N VAL A 126 17.01 23.20 7.67
CA VAL A 126 18.07 24.06 7.11
C VAL A 126 19.36 23.87 7.92
N GLY A 127 20.45 23.49 7.23
CA GLY A 127 21.75 23.22 7.84
C GLY A 127 22.05 21.73 8.09
N TRP A 128 21.08 20.84 7.86
CA TRP A 128 21.28 19.40 7.92
C TRP A 128 21.57 18.86 6.51
N LYS A 129 22.55 17.96 6.41
CA LYS A 129 22.76 17.13 5.22
C LYS A 129 22.22 15.73 5.53
N PRO A 130 21.45 15.11 4.64
CA PRO A 130 21.15 13.69 4.73
C PRO A 130 22.45 12.91 4.95
N MET A 131 22.41 11.91 5.83
CA MET A 131 23.57 11.05 5.95
C MET A 131 23.81 10.33 4.62
N PRO A 132 25.06 9.97 4.30
CA PRO A 132 25.33 9.12 3.15
C PRO A 132 24.43 7.88 3.20
N HIS A 133 23.77 7.58 2.09
CA HIS A 133 22.88 6.43 1.95
C HIS A 133 21.59 6.50 2.78
N GLU A 134 21.06 7.71 2.98
CA GLU A 134 19.68 7.94 3.43
C GLU A 134 18.86 8.63 2.33
N PRO A 135 17.51 8.50 2.35
CA PRO A 135 16.65 9.28 1.49
C PRO A 135 16.92 10.79 1.63
N SER A 136 17.15 11.46 0.51
CA SER A 136 17.60 12.87 0.47
C SER A 136 16.59 13.82 -0.17
N SER A 137 15.53 13.26 -0.74
CA SER A 137 14.49 13.99 -1.46
C SER A 137 13.13 13.34 -1.23
N THR A 138 12.05 14.08 -1.46
CA THR A 138 10.69 13.53 -1.37
C THR A 138 10.52 12.31 -2.28
N ALA A 139 11.15 12.29 -3.46
CA ALA A 139 11.10 11.14 -4.36
C ALA A 139 11.81 9.90 -3.80
N ASP A 140 12.90 10.09 -3.05
CA ASP A 140 13.58 9.00 -2.34
C ASP A 140 12.68 8.41 -1.23
N PHE A 141 12.06 9.28 -0.43
CA PHE A 141 11.09 8.86 0.57
C PHE A 141 9.88 8.15 -0.05
N MET A 142 9.38 8.63 -1.19
CA MET A 142 8.30 7.94 -1.92
C MET A 142 8.76 6.58 -2.46
N ALA A 143 9.99 6.43 -2.93
CA ALA A 143 10.51 5.13 -3.34
C ALA A 143 10.55 4.14 -2.16
N ALA A 144 10.96 4.62 -0.98
CA ALA A 144 10.93 3.82 0.25
C ALA A 144 9.50 3.48 0.69
N ALA A 145 8.56 4.43 0.61
CA ALA A 145 7.15 4.19 0.91
C ALA A 145 6.53 3.14 -0.03
N TRP A 146 6.76 3.25 -1.34
CA TRP A 146 6.36 2.22 -2.30
C TRP A 146 6.96 0.85 -1.94
N ALA A 147 8.24 0.81 -1.56
CA ALA A 147 8.90 -0.43 -1.20
C ALA A 147 8.31 -1.09 0.04
N GLY A 148 8.14 -0.33 1.13
CA GLY A 148 7.59 -0.84 2.39
C GLY A 148 6.15 -1.29 2.19
N GLU A 149 5.28 -0.37 1.80
CA GLU A 149 3.84 -0.62 1.78
C GLU A 149 3.42 -1.69 0.76
N MET A 150 4.13 -1.82 -0.37
CA MET A 150 3.85 -2.91 -1.32
C MET A 150 4.26 -4.28 -0.77
N LEU A 151 5.24 -4.36 0.15
CA LEU A 151 5.54 -5.60 0.87
C LEU A 151 4.43 -5.96 1.85
N HIS A 152 3.79 -4.98 2.50
CA HIS A 152 2.61 -5.24 3.35
C HIS A 152 1.47 -5.80 2.52
N ILE A 153 1.15 -5.14 1.40
CA ILE A 153 0.09 -5.58 0.47
C ILE A 153 0.40 -6.97 -0.08
N TYR A 154 1.68 -7.27 -0.37
CA TYR A 154 2.10 -8.62 -0.76
C TYR A 154 1.74 -9.65 0.30
N LEU A 155 2.05 -9.41 1.58
CA LEU A 155 1.68 -10.33 2.65
C LEU A 155 0.17 -10.47 2.82
N TYR A 156 -0.59 -9.37 2.77
CA TYR A 156 -2.06 -9.43 2.80
C TYR A 156 -2.63 -10.25 1.62
N SER A 157 -2.03 -10.14 0.44
CA SER A 157 -2.41 -10.94 -0.74
C SER A 157 -2.19 -12.44 -0.56
N ARG A 158 -1.34 -12.82 0.39
CA ARG A 158 -1.06 -14.19 0.79
C ARG A 158 -1.86 -14.64 2.01
N GLY A 159 -2.79 -13.80 2.49
CA GLY A 159 -3.61 -14.07 3.67
C GLY A 159 -2.86 -13.91 4.99
N VAL A 160 -1.71 -13.24 4.99
CA VAL A 160 -0.94 -12.94 6.20
C VAL A 160 -1.38 -11.59 6.73
N MET A 161 -1.88 -11.55 7.96
CA MET A 161 -2.31 -10.34 8.67
C MET A 161 -1.21 -9.82 9.60
N LEU A 162 -1.45 -8.68 10.24
CA LEU A 162 -0.62 -8.20 11.34
C LEU A 162 -0.55 -9.23 12.50
N PRO A 163 0.55 -9.24 13.27
CA PRO A 163 1.79 -8.50 13.06
C PRO A 163 2.69 -9.19 12.02
N HIS A 164 3.21 -8.44 11.04
CA HIS A 164 4.10 -9.00 10.00
C HIS A 164 5.43 -8.29 9.81
N HIS A 165 5.66 -7.14 10.45
CA HIS A 165 6.92 -6.40 10.34
C HIS A 165 8.13 -7.22 10.83
N GLN A 166 7.93 -8.08 11.83
CA GLN A 166 9.00 -8.89 12.42
C GLN A 166 9.32 -10.17 11.64
N ARG A 167 8.61 -10.46 10.55
CA ARG A 167 8.84 -11.70 9.81
C ARG A 167 10.14 -11.64 9.03
N ASP A 168 10.89 -12.73 9.06
CA ASP A 168 12.16 -12.87 8.34
C ASP A 168 12.03 -12.66 6.83
N ASP A 169 10.89 -13.06 6.22
CA ASP A 169 10.65 -12.88 4.79
C ASP A 169 10.37 -11.41 4.43
N PHE A 170 9.66 -10.69 5.30
CA PHE A 170 9.47 -9.25 5.20
C PHE A 170 10.80 -8.50 5.34
N GLN A 171 11.52 -8.71 6.45
CA GLN A 171 12.76 -8.01 6.75
C GLN A 171 13.84 -8.25 5.69
N ARG A 172 14.00 -9.50 5.21
CA ARG A 172 14.93 -9.78 4.11
C ARG A 172 14.55 -9.07 2.82
N SER A 173 13.25 -9.05 2.48
CA SER A 173 12.77 -8.36 1.27
C SER A 173 12.97 -6.85 1.38
N TRP A 174 12.70 -6.28 2.56
CA TRP A 174 12.92 -4.88 2.84
C TRP A 174 14.39 -4.50 2.70
N ILE A 175 15.29 -5.18 3.43
CA ILE A 175 16.74 -4.90 3.42
C ILE A 175 17.30 -4.97 2.00
N ALA A 176 16.94 -6.01 1.24
CA ALA A 176 17.37 -6.13 -0.16
C ALA A 176 16.89 -4.95 -1.02
N THR A 177 15.62 -4.58 -0.90
CA THR A 177 15.04 -3.47 -1.68
C THR A 177 15.65 -2.12 -1.27
N ALA A 178 15.81 -1.86 0.03
CA ALA A 178 16.43 -0.65 0.55
C ALA A 178 17.88 -0.51 0.08
N ASN A 179 18.65 -1.62 0.04
CA ASN A 179 20.00 -1.64 -0.54
C ASN A 179 20.00 -1.24 -2.03
N GLU A 180 19.10 -1.82 -2.83
CA GLU A 180 18.97 -1.50 -4.27
C GLU A 180 18.56 -0.04 -4.51
N LEU A 181 17.77 0.54 -3.60
CA LEU A 181 17.40 1.96 -3.63
C LEU A 181 18.53 2.90 -3.16
N GLY A 182 19.61 2.36 -2.60
CA GLY A 182 20.72 3.14 -2.05
C GLY A 182 20.52 3.61 -0.60
N PHE A 183 19.60 2.97 0.14
CA PHE A 183 19.25 3.28 1.54
C PHE A 183 19.54 2.10 2.51
N PRO A 184 20.76 1.54 2.54
CA PRO A 184 21.13 0.35 3.33
C PRO A 184 20.93 0.52 4.84
N SER A 185 20.98 1.76 5.33
CA SER A 185 20.80 2.09 6.75
C SER A 185 19.32 2.23 7.14
N MET A 186 18.41 2.23 6.17
CA MET A 186 16.99 2.44 6.42
C MET A 186 16.37 1.17 7.00
N THR A 187 15.93 1.24 8.25
CA THR A 187 15.18 0.16 8.89
C THR A 187 13.69 0.34 8.61
N HIS A 188 12.98 -0.76 8.34
CA HIS A 188 11.52 -0.75 8.38
C HIS A 188 11.11 -0.95 9.83
N GLY A 189 10.52 0.09 10.44
CA GLY A 189 10.26 0.12 11.86
C GLY A 189 9.49 -1.10 12.36
N GLU A 190 9.81 -1.50 13.59
CA GLU A 190 8.90 -2.24 14.46
C GLU A 190 7.75 -1.28 14.79
N SER A 191 6.81 -1.03 13.87
CA SER A 191 5.58 -0.39 14.35
C SER A 191 4.93 -1.41 15.28
N ASN A 192 4.95 -1.11 16.58
CA ASN A 192 4.16 -1.82 17.56
C ASN A 192 2.69 -1.41 17.36
N ASP A 193 2.09 -1.80 16.24
CA ASP A 193 0.63 -1.78 16.11
C ASP A 193 0.00 -2.76 17.13
N ALA A 194 0.83 -3.64 17.71
CA ALA A 194 0.52 -4.45 18.88
C ALA A 194 0.35 -3.62 20.17
N ASP A 195 1.01 -2.47 20.33
CA ASP A 195 0.88 -1.68 21.57
C ASP A 195 -0.52 -1.04 21.69
N ASP A 196 -1.14 -0.65 20.58
CA ASP A 196 -2.51 -0.10 20.58
C ASP A 196 -3.59 -1.19 20.83
N PHE A 197 -3.38 -2.43 20.36
CA PHE A 197 -4.34 -3.52 20.61
C PHE A 197 -4.20 -4.10 22.03
N ASP A 198 -2.97 -4.19 22.55
CA ASP A 198 -2.70 -4.75 23.88
C ASP A 198 -3.07 -3.75 25.00
N GLU A 199 -2.97 -2.44 24.76
CA GLU A 199 -3.39 -1.41 25.71
C GLU A 199 -4.92 -1.28 25.80
N ASP A 200 -5.65 -1.33 24.67
CA ASP A 200 -7.13 -1.33 24.67
C ASP A 200 -7.71 -2.63 25.24
N TRP A 201 -7.12 -3.80 24.93
CA TRP A 201 -7.53 -5.09 25.52
C TRP A 201 -7.26 -5.15 27.03
N ARG A 202 -6.10 -4.69 27.51
CA ARG A 202 -5.82 -4.63 28.96
C ARG A 202 -6.77 -3.68 29.67
N ARG A 203 -7.15 -2.56 29.06
CA ARG A 203 -8.10 -1.60 29.63
C ARG A 203 -9.53 -2.15 29.66
N THR A 204 -10.00 -2.74 28.56
CA THR A 204 -11.38 -3.26 28.46
C THR A 204 -11.61 -4.61 29.15
N CYS A 205 -10.59 -5.45 29.33
CA CYS A 205 -10.68 -6.70 30.09
C CYS A 205 -10.26 -6.57 31.55
N GLY A 206 -9.29 -5.70 31.87
CA GLY A 206 -8.89 -5.40 33.25
C GLY A 206 -10.03 -4.78 34.06
N ASP A 207 -10.78 -3.85 33.47
CA ASP A 207 -11.93 -3.22 34.13
C ASP A 207 -13.13 -4.17 34.24
N ARG A 208 -13.35 -5.06 33.27
CA ARG A 208 -14.41 -6.07 33.34
C ARG A 208 -14.13 -7.17 34.36
N CYS A 209 -12.87 -7.56 34.56
CA CYS A 209 -12.50 -8.50 35.62
C CYS A 209 -12.58 -7.86 37.03
N SER A 210 -12.21 -6.58 37.19
CA SER A 210 -12.27 -5.92 38.50
C SER A 210 -13.71 -5.58 38.95
N GLN A 211 -14.63 -5.36 38.01
CA GLN A 211 -16.06 -5.16 38.33
C GLN A 211 -16.82 -6.46 38.60
N ARG A 212 -16.37 -7.59 38.03
CA ARG A 212 -17.02 -8.90 38.24
C ARG A 212 -16.62 -9.52 39.59
N SER A 213 -15.39 -9.29 40.06
CA SER A 213 -14.95 -9.75 41.39
C SER A 213 -15.58 -8.99 42.56
N ARG A 214 -15.99 -7.72 42.36
CA ARG A 214 -16.74 -6.96 43.39
C ARG A 214 -18.23 -7.29 43.50
N ARG A 215 -18.81 -8.00 42.52
CA ARG A 215 -20.24 -8.40 42.54
C ARG A 215 -20.48 -9.84 43.04
N LEU A 216 -19.41 -10.58 43.35
CA LEU A 216 -19.49 -11.98 43.80
C LEU A 216 -18.90 -12.21 45.20
N ALA A 217 -18.54 -11.16 45.92
CA ALA A 217 -18.32 -11.27 47.36
C ALA A 217 -19.69 -11.36 48.06
N PRO A 218 -20.01 -12.45 48.77
CA PRO A 218 -21.15 -12.45 49.70
C PRO A 218 -20.83 -11.51 50.88
N PRO A 219 -21.86 -11.02 51.60
CA PRO A 219 -21.70 -10.05 52.68
C PRO A 219 -20.76 -10.54 53.80
#